data_AF-A0A7S2Y5G1-F1
#
_entry.id   AF-A0A7S2Y5G1-F1
#
_cell.length_a   1.000
_cell.length_b   1.000
_cell.length_c   1.000
_cell.angle_alpha   90.00
_cell.angle_beta   90.00
_cell.angle_gamma   90.00
#
_symmetry.space_group_name_H-M   'P 1'
#
loop_
_entity.id
_entity.type
_entity.pdbx_description
1 polymer ?
#
loop_
_entity_poly.entity_id
_entity_poly.type
_entity_poly.pdbx_seq_one_letter_code
_entity_poly.pdbx_strand_id
1 'polypeptide(L)'
;LLSNDIWAICCTYGVEAGRRNIVEQIRSVFGVYGIEVDPRHLSLIADYMTYEGGFKPMSRNGMQSSSSAFLKMSFETTANFLKEAAMVNDTETMTSPSANIVLGNPMQHGTGIMDVLAE
;
A
#
# COMPACT_ATOMS: atom_id res chain seq x y z
N LEU A 1 10.55 -27.67 -2.62
CA LEU A 1 10.46 -27.22 -1.22
C LEU A 1 9.43 -26.09 -1.15
N LEU A 2 8.53 -26.12 -0.17
CA LEU A 2 7.54 -25.08 0.10
C LEU A 2 7.77 -24.61 1.56
N SER A 3 7.67 -23.31 1.80
CA SER A 3 7.79 -22.71 3.14
C SER A 3 6.65 -21.70 3.35
N ASN A 4 6.26 -21.51 4.60
CA ASN A 4 5.35 -20.44 5.03
C ASN A 4 6.10 -19.16 5.47
N ASP A 5 7.43 -19.21 5.53
CA ASP A 5 8.26 -18.04 5.74
C ASP A 5 8.47 -17.29 4.42
N ILE A 6 7.68 -16.23 4.23
CA ILE A 6 7.71 -15.37 3.04
C ILE A 6 9.07 -14.69 2.88
N TRP A 7 9.69 -14.25 3.99
CA TRP A 7 10.97 -13.56 3.94
C TRP A 7 12.09 -14.49 3.49
N ALA A 8 12.15 -15.70 4.05
CA ALA A 8 13.11 -16.72 3.63
C ALA A 8 12.96 -17.08 2.14
N ILE A 9 11.72 -17.16 1.63
CA ILE A 9 11.47 -17.39 0.21
C ILE A 9 11.94 -16.21 -0.64
N CYS A 10 11.62 -14.97 -0.26
CA CYS A 10 12.12 -13.77 -0.94
C CYS A 10 13.65 -13.77 -1.05
N CYS A 11 14.36 -14.06 0.05
CA CYS A 11 15.82 -14.07 0.08
C CYS A 11 16.44 -15.21 -0.74
N THR A 12 15.79 -16.37 -0.81
CA THR A 12 16.35 -17.56 -1.46
C THR A 12 15.99 -17.64 -2.95
N TYR A 13 14.77 -17.25 -3.31
CA TYR A 13 14.18 -17.47 -4.64
C TYR A 13 13.77 -16.17 -5.35
N GLY A 14 13.93 -15.02 -4.70
CA GLY A 14 13.60 -13.71 -5.25
C GLY A 14 12.17 -13.26 -4.98
N VAL A 15 11.91 -11.99 -5.33
CA VAL A 15 10.67 -11.28 -4.96
C VAL A 15 9.41 -11.90 -5.57
N GLU A 16 9.46 -12.37 -6.82
CA GLU A 16 8.29 -13.00 -7.47
C GLU A 16 7.89 -14.33 -6.83
N ALA A 17 8.87 -15.09 -6.32
CA ALA A 17 8.59 -16.30 -5.55
C ALA A 17 7.92 -15.94 -4.20
N GLY A 18 8.39 -14.88 -3.54
CA GLY A 18 7.78 -14.35 -2.33
C GLY A 18 6.36 -13.82 -2.56
N ARG A 19 6.14 -13.04 -3.62
CA ARG A 19 4.83 -12.53 -4.05
C ARG A 19 3.82 -13.65 -4.25
N ARG A 20 4.20 -14.70 -4.98
CA ARG A 20 3.37 -15.91 -5.12
C ARG A 20 3.10 -16.56 -3.77
N ASN A 21 4.11 -16.67 -2.91
CA ASN A 21 3.96 -17.27 -1.59
C ASN A 21 2.96 -16.51 -0.71
N ILE A 22 2.97 -15.17 -0.72
CA ILE A 22 1.99 -14.34 -0.01
C ILE A 22 0.55 -14.73 -0.40
N VAL A 23 0.28 -14.82 -1.71
CA VAL A 23 -1.06 -15.20 -2.21
C VAL A 23 -1.47 -16.57 -1.69
N GLU A 24 -0.59 -17.57 -1.75
CA GLU A 24 -0.88 -18.92 -1.28
C GLU A 24 -1.09 -18.97 0.25
N GLN A 25 -0.31 -18.24 1.04
CA GLN A 25 -0.49 -18.19 2.50
C GLN A 25 -1.83 -17.55 2.88
N ILE A 26 -2.17 -16.40 2.29
CA ILE A 26 -3.45 -15.73 2.58
C ILE A 26 -4.62 -16.59 2.14
N ARG A 27 -4.54 -17.22 0.95
CA ARG A 27 -5.56 -18.14 0.46
C ARG A 27 -5.75 -19.34 1.40
N SER A 28 -4.66 -19.90 1.91
CA SER A 28 -4.70 -21.02 2.87
C SER A 28 -5.46 -20.65 4.15
N VAL A 29 -5.22 -19.45 4.69
CA VAL A 29 -5.93 -18.94 5.88
C VAL A 29 -7.45 -18.88 5.65
N PHE A 30 -7.90 -18.30 4.55
CA PHE A 30 -9.33 -18.24 4.24
C PHE A 30 -9.93 -19.63 3.91
N GLY A 31 -9.14 -20.49 3.27
CA GLY A 31 -9.54 -21.85 2.91
C GLY A 31 -9.92 -22.73 4.11
N VAL A 32 -9.26 -22.55 5.26
CA VAL A 32 -9.61 -23.26 6.51
C VAL A 32 -11.04 -22.97 6.96
N TYR A 33 -11.56 -21.79 6.66
CA TYR A 33 -12.93 -21.38 7.01
C TYR A 33 -13.94 -21.57 5.87
N GLY A 34 -13.52 -22.14 4.74
CA GLY A 34 -14.37 -22.27 3.54
C GLY A 34 -14.73 -20.92 2.89
N ILE A 35 -13.94 -19.87 3.15
CA ILE A 35 -14.15 -18.54 2.58
C ILE A 35 -13.43 -18.49 1.23
N GLU A 36 -14.19 -18.35 0.15
CA GLU A 36 -13.63 -18.13 -1.18
C GLU A 36 -13.38 -16.64 -1.42
N VAL A 37 -12.14 -16.29 -1.73
CA VAL A 37 -11.73 -14.92 -2.08
C VAL A 37 -11.26 -14.91 -3.52
N ASP A 38 -11.75 -13.96 -4.31
CA ASP A 38 -11.33 -13.78 -5.70
C ASP A 38 -9.80 -13.54 -5.77
N PRO A 39 -9.06 -14.29 -6.60
CA PRO A 39 -7.61 -14.16 -6.72
C PRO A 39 -7.12 -12.75 -7.08
N ARG A 40 -7.95 -11.92 -7.72
CA ARG A 40 -7.63 -10.54 -8.07
C ARG A 40 -7.38 -9.67 -6.83
N HIS A 41 -8.14 -9.88 -5.74
CA HIS A 41 -7.92 -9.16 -4.49
C HIS A 41 -6.59 -9.54 -3.84
N LEU A 42 -6.31 -10.84 -3.79
CA LEU A 42 -5.09 -11.36 -3.19
C LEU A 42 -3.85 -10.96 -3.99
N SER A 43 -3.96 -10.95 -5.32
CA SER A 43 -2.87 -10.54 -6.20
C SER A 43 -2.53 -9.07 -6.00
N LEU A 44 -3.53 -8.19 -5.96
CA LEU A 44 -3.32 -6.75 -5.72
C LEU A 44 -2.62 -6.50 -4.36
N ILE A 45 -3.04 -7.21 -3.31
CA ILE A 45 -2.39 -7.13 -1.99
C ILE A 45 -0.93 -7.58 -2.08
N ALA A 46 -0.67 -8.75 -2.69
CA ALA A 46 0.69 -9.29 -2.79
C ALA A 46 1.60 -8.35 -3.61
N ASP A 47 1.11 -7.84 -4.73
CA ASP A 47 1.86 -6.89 -5.58
C ASP A 47 2.18 -5.60 -4.80
N TYR A 48 1.24 -5.08 -4.02
CA TYR A 48 1.48 -3.93 -3.15
C TYR A 48 2.49 -4.23 -2.02
N MET A 49 2.51 -5.45 -1.49
CA MET A 49 3.50 -5.84 -0.49
C MET A 49 4.90 -6.04 -1.10
N THR A 50 5.02 -6.15 -2.43
CA THR A 50 6.29 -6.47 -3.10
C THR A 50 6.78 -5.45 -4.12
N TYR A 51 6.08 -4.33 -4.34
CA TYR A 51 6.40 -3.38 -5.43
C TYR A 51 7.79 -2.73 -5.32
N GLU A 52 8.37 -2.66 -4.13
CA GLU A 52 9.73 -2.13 -3.89
C GLU A 52 10.83 -3.20 -4.09
N GLY A 53 10.48 -4.39 -4.59
CA GLY A 53 11.43 -5.49 -4.81
C GLY A 53 11.75 -6.32 -3.56
N GLY A 54 11.04 -6.09 -2.45
CA GLY A 54 11.21 -6.80 -1.19
C GLY A 54 9.87 -7.21 -0.56
N PHE A 55 9.86 -7.45 0.75
CA PHE A 55 8.63 -7.69 1.52
C PHE A 55 8.32 -6.48 2.39
N LYS A 56 7.24 -5.77 2.06
CA LYS A 56 6.80 -4.57 2.74
C LYS A 56 5.50 -4.83 3.51
N PRO A 57 5.48 -4.66 4.85
CA PRO A 57 4.27 -4.84 5.63
C PRO A 57 3.31 -3.64 5.44
N MET A 58 2.01 -3.88 5.57
CA MET A 58 0.99 -2.82 5.65
C MET A 58 0.88 -2.29 7.09
N SER A 59 1.96 -1.69 7.59
CA SER A 59 2.07 -1.13 8.95
C SER A 59 2.71 0.26 8.92
N ARG A 60 2.86 0.92 10.08
CA ARG A 60 3.56 2.22 10.21
C ARG A 60 4.89 2.24 9.46
N ASN A 61 5.70 1.20 9.66
CA ASN A 61 7.03 1.10 9.08
C ASN A 61 6.98 0.98 7.55
N GLY A 62 6.00 0.25 7.02
CA GLY A 62 5.79 0.18 5.57
C GLY A 62 5.26 1.50 4.99
N MET A 63 4.40 2.19 5.71
CA MET A 63 3.81 3.45 5.24
C MET A 63 4.83 4.60 5.19
N GLN A 64 5.98 4.50 5.87
CA GLN A 64 7.03 5.53 5.85
C GLN A 64 7.51 5.88 4.43
N SER A 65 7.54 4.91 3.51
CA SER A 65 7.92 5.17 2.12
C SER A 65 6.78 5.69 1.24
N SER A 66 5.62 6.00 1.82
CA SER A 66 4.56 6.72 1.11
C SER A 66 4.97 8.17 0.81
N SER A 67 4.64 8.61 -0.41
CA SER A 67 4.95 9.94 -0.91
C SER A 67 4.10 11.06 -0.30
N SER A 68 2.91 10.75 0.25
CA SER A 68 2.01 11.76 0.79
C SER A 68 2.23 11.94 2.30
N ALA A 69 2.62 13.15 2.70
CA ALA A 69 2.77 13.53 4.09
C ALA A 69 1.43 13.54 4.82
N PHE A 70 0.35 14.01 4.20
CA PHE A 70 -0.99 13.95 4.81
C PHE A 70 -1.49 12.53 4.99
N LEU A 71 -1.22 11.63 4.04
CA LEU A 71 -1.53 10.20 4.23
C LEU A 71 -0.81 9.66 5.47
N LYS A 72 0.50 9.88 5.58
CA LYS A 72 1.30 9.44 6.74
C LYS A 72 0.78 10.02 8.06
N MET A 73 0.51 11.33 8.09
CA MET A 73 0.02 12.06 9.26
C MET A 73 -1.38 11.60 9.72
N SER A 74 -2.26 11.28 8.78
CA SER A 74 -3.64 10.86 9.05
C SER A 74 -3.76 9.42 9.57
N PHE A 75 -2.76 8.58 9.32
CA PHE A 75 -2.74 7.21 9.83
C PHE A 75 -2.37 7.18 11.31
N GLU A 76 -1.16 7.64 11.68
CA GLU A 76 -0.74 7.79 13.08
C GLU A 76 0.58 8.59 13.22
N THR A 77 0.96 8.94 14.46
CA THR A 77 2.18 9.73 14.77
C THR A 77 2.27 11.07 14.02
N THR A 78 1.15 11.78 13.93
CA THR A 78 0.97 13.02 13.17
C THR A 78 2.10 14.04 13.38
N ALA A 79 2.44 14.38 14.62
CA ALA A 79 3.47 15.38 14.92
C ALA A 79 4.88 14.97 14.44
N ASN A 80 5.19 13.68 14.46
CA ASN A 80 6.49 13.18 14.00
C ASN A 80 6.60 13.32 12.48
N PHE A 81 5.60 12.85 11.74
CA PHE A 81 5.59 12.98 10.28
C PHE A 81 5.52 14.44 9.81
N LEU A 82 4.80 15.30 10.54
CA LEU A 82 4.80 16.74 10.28
C LEU A 82 6.19 17.34 10.44
N LYS A 83 6.88 17.01 11.53
CA LYS A 83 8.25 17.46 11.78
C LYS A 83 9.19 16.97 10.69
N GLU A 84 9.14 15.69 10.34
CA GLU A 84 9.99 15.11 9.28
C GLU A 84 9.77 15.80 7.94
N ALA A 85 8.51 15.99 7.52
CA ALA A 85 8.16 16.68 6.29
C ALA A 85 8.68 18.13 6.27
N ALA A 86 8.53 18.86 7.39
CA ALA A 86 9.05 20.22 7.52
C ALA A 86 10.59 20.29 7.46
N MET A 87 11.29 19.30 8.04
CA MET A 87 12.75 19.25 8.06
C MET A 87 13.37 19.00 6.67
N VAL A 88 12.67 18.25 5.80
CA VAL A 88 13.15 17.94 4.44
C VAL A 88 12.55 18.85 3.37
N ASN A 89 11.76 19.86 3.76
CA ASN A 89 10.97 20.70 2.86
C ASN A 89 10.11 19.88 1.89
N ASP A 90 9.43 18.86 2.41
CA ASP A 90 8.56 17.98 1.62
C ASP A 90 7.41 18.77 0.99
N THR A 91 7.12 18.52 -0.28
CA THR A 91 6.06 19.20 -1.03
C THR A 91 4.94 18.23 -1.31
N GLU A 92 3.78 18.47 -0.72
CA GLU A 92 2.62 17.63 -0.93
C GLU A 92 1.97 17.90 -2.31
N THR A 93 1.82 16.84 -3.10
CA THR A 93 1.27 16.91 -4.48
C THR A 93 -0.25 16.78 -4.56
N MET A 94 -0.93 16.51 -3.44
CA MET A 94 -2.39 16.29 -3.38
C MET A 94 -2.89 15.17 -4.31
N THR A 95 -2.03 14.19 -4.61
CA THR A 95 -2.41 13.03 -5.42
C THR A 95 -3.11 11.95 -4.57
N SER A 96 -2.81 11.90 -3.27
CA SER A 96 -3.42 10.92 -2.39
C SER A 96 -4.87 11.30 -2.02
N PRO A 97 -5.74 10.31 -1.85
CA PRO A 97 -7.06 10.48 -1.25
C PRO A 97 -7.06 11.31 0.04
N SER A 98 -6.21 10.96 1.01
CA SER A 98 -6.16 11.64 2.30
C SER A 98 -5.75 13.11 2.18
N ALA A 99 -4.79 13.43 1.31
CA ALA A 99 -4.35 14.81 1.10
C ALA A 99 -5.47 15.70 0.52
N ASN A 100 -6.21 15.19 -0.46
CA ASN A 100 -7.35 15.91 -1.04
C ASN A 100 -8.45 16.18 -0.02
N ILE A 101 -8.78 15.18 0.81
CA ILE A 101 -9.78 15.35 1.88
C ILE A 101 -9.34 16.42 2.88
N VAL A 102 -8.07 16.42 3.31
CA VAL A 102 -7.54 17.40 4.27
C VAL A 102 -7.67 18.84 3.75
N LEU A 103 -7.46 19.08 2.45
CA LEU A 103 -7.59 20.40 1.85
C LEU A 103 -8.98 20.72 1.29
N GLY A 104 -9.89 19.76 1.25
CA GLY A 104 -11.23 19.93 0.65
C GLY A 104 -11.23 19.92 -0.88
N ASN A 105 -10.22 19.33 -1.52
CA ASN A 105 -10.17 19.16 -2.96
C ASN A 105 -11.03 17.97 -3.43
N PRO A 106 -11.56 18.01 -4.67
CA PRO A 106 -12.16 16.83 -5.28
C PRO A 106 -11.15 15.68 -5.41
N MET A 107 -11.64 14.46 -5.18
CA MET A 107 -10.85 13.25 -5.21
C MET A 107 -10.58 12.80 -6.65
N GLN A 108 -9.32 12.55 -7.00
CA GLN A 108 -8.89 12.12 -8.34
C GLN A 108 -9.13 10.62 -8.60
N HIS A 109 -10.28 10.09 -8.16
CA HIS A 109 -10.68 8.69 -8.31
C HIS A 109 -12.17 8.61 -8.69
N GLY A 110 -12.56 7.55 -9.40
CA GLY A 110 -13.95 7.40 -9.84
C GLY A 110 -14.36 8.51 -10.77
N THR A 111 -15.39 9.28 -10.42
CA THR A 111 -15.90 10.39 -11.25
C THR A 111 -14.98 11.60 -11.31
N GLY A 112 -14.04 11.75 -10.36
CA GLY A 112 -13.10 12.86 -10.34
C GLY A 112 -11.79 12.63 -11.09
N ILE A 113 -11.68 11.52 -11.86
CA ILE A 113 -10.49 11.24 -12.69
C ILE A 113 -10.42 12.12 -13.95
N MET A 114 -11.50 12.82 -14.28
CA MET A 114 -11.61 13.64 -15.47
C MET A 114 -12.33 14.94 -15.16
N ASP A 115 -11.99 15.99 -15.92
CA ASP A 115 -12.70 17.25 -15.89
C ASP A 115 -13.84 17.25 -16.90
N VAL A 116 -14.92 17.96 -16.55
CA VAL A 116 -16.04 18.22 -17.45
C VAL A 116 -15.90 19.65 -17.94
N LEU A 117 -15.77 19.84 -19.24
CA LEU A 117 -15.79 21.15 -19.88
C LEU A 117 -17.15 21.35 -20.54
N ALA A 118 -17.75 22.50 -20.28
CA ALA A 118 -18.94 22.97 -21.00
C ALA A 118 -18.50 23.98 -22.06
N GLU A 119 -19.11 23.91 -23.25
CA GLU A 119 -18.96 24.90 -24.32
C GLU A 119 -19.68 26.22 -23.99
#